data_AF-A0AAV1Y4G0-F1
#
_entry.id   AF-A0AAV1Y4G0-F1
#
_cell.length_a   1.000
_cell.length_b   1.000
_cell.length_c   1.000
_cell.angle_alpha   90.00
_cell.angle_beta   90.00
_cell.angle_gamma   90.00
#
_symmetry.space_group_name_H-M   'P 1'
#
loop_
_entity.id
_entity.type
_entity.pdbx_description
1 polymer ?
#
loop_
_entity_poly.entity_id
_entity_poly.type
_entity_poly.pdbx_seq_one_letter_code
_entity_poly.pdbx_strand_id
1 'polypeptide(L)'
;MSDDALAKQKAIDDWLPITASRKAKWWYSAIHNVTAMVGAGVLSLPYAMSNMGCYSTIAWGASIHKGVTPNVSYASRSTSTSDAVFNFFSALGDVAFAYAGHNVVLEIQATMPSTPENPSKKPMWKGVVVAYIGVAFCYFPVALIGYYMFGNSVDDNILMSLERPAWLIAAANLFVVVHVVGGYQIFAMPVFDMMETYMVIKLKFAPSFGLRLISRSIYVASLYHMAHTQKTQEIQPQLDNQLGI
;
A
#
# COMPACT_ATOMS: atom_id res chain seq x y z
N MET A 1 -34.48 22.27 1.07
CA MET A 1 -33.50 22.49 -0.03
C MET A 1 -34.31 22.74 -1.29
N SER A 2 -34.00 23.76 -2.09
CA SER A 2 -34.74 24.01 -3.34
C SER A 2 -34.36 23.00 -4.41
N ASP A 3 -35.25 22.74 -5.37
CA ASP A 3 -35.02 21.77 -6.46
C ASP A 3 -33.77 22.12 -7.30
N ASP A 4 -33.49 23.41 -7.49
CA ASP A 4 -32.27 23.90 -8.17
C ASP A 4 -30.98 23.57 -7.41
N ALA A 5 -31.02 23.65 -6.06
CA ALA A 5 -29.87 23.29 -5.23
C ALA A 5 -29.61 21.78 -5.24
N LEU A 6 -30.67 20.96 -5.30
CA LEU A 6 -30.55 19.51 -5.45
C LEU A 6 -29.98 19.12 -6.82
N ALA A 7 -30.43 19.78 -7.90
CA ALA A 7 -29.92 19.56 -9.24
C ALA A 7 -28.43 19.92 -9.36
N LYS A 8 -28.01 21.04 -8.76
CA LYS A 8 -26.59 21.44 -8.71
C LYS A 8 -25.73 20.47 -7.91
N GLN A 9 -26.21 20.01 -6.75
CA GLN A 9 -25.48 19.03 -5.94
C GLN A 9 -25.32 17.70 -6.71
N LYS A 10 -26.39 17.21 -7.35
CA LYS A 10 -26.35 16.00 -8.17
C LYS A 10 -25.39 16.13 -9.34
N ALA A 11 -25.34 17.29 -10.01
CA ALA A 11 -24.40 17.53 -11.10
C ALA A 11 -22.93 17.52 -10.65
N ILE A 12 -22.65 18.01 -9.43
CA ILE A 12 -21.31 17.93 -8.82
C ILE A 12 -20.97 16.48 -8.46
N ASP A 13 -21.89 15.76 -7.82
CA ASP A 13 -21.69 14.36 -7.44
C ASP A 13 -21.52 13.44 -8.66
N ASP A 14 -22.25 13.69 -9.76
CA ASP A 14 -22.11 12.96 -11.02
C ASP A 14 -20.80 13.33 -11.77
N TRP A 15 -20.28 14.53 -11.55
CA TRP A 15 -19.01 14.97 -12.12
C TRP A 15 -17.83 14.32 -11.42
N LEU A 16 -17.89 14.15 -10.11
CA LEU A 16 -16.82 13.56 -9.28
C LEU A 16 -16.73 12.03 -9.47
N PRO A 17 -15.55 11.48 -9.85
CA PRO A 17 -15.42 10.07 -10.23
C PRO A 17 -15.81 9.07 -9.13
N ILE A 18 -15.59 9.42 -7.87
CA ILE A 18 -15.79 8.52 -6.73
C ILE A 18 -17.25 8.53 -6.25
N THR A 19 -17.90 9.69 -6.27
CA THR A 19 -19.26 9.84 -5.76
C THR A 19 -20.34 9.48 -6.79
N ALA A 20 -20.01 9.47 -8.09
CA ALA A 20 -20.93 9.10 -9.18
C ALA A 20 -21.47 7.66 -9.13
N SER A 21 -20.80 6.73 -8.43
CA SER A 21 -21.21 5.31 -8.39
C SER A 21 -20.91 4.63 -7.05
N ARG A 22 -21.87 4.67 -6.11
CA ARG A 22 -21.77 4.01 -4.78
C ARG A 22 -22.40 2.62 -4.75
N LYS A 23 -21.85 1.66 -5.51
CA LYS A 23 -22.39 0.29 -5.64
C LYS A 23 -21.56 -0.80 -4.93
N ALA A 24 -20.53 -0.42 -4.18
CA ALA A 24 -19.60 -1.40 -3.59
C ALA A 24 -20.25 -2.25 -2.49
N LYS A 25 -19.94 -3.56 -2.49
CA LYS A 25 -20.34 -4.53 -1.45
C LYS A 25 -19.23 -4.68 -0.39
N TRP A 26 -19.53 -5.31 0.74
CA TRP A 26 -18.57 -5.50 1.86
C TRP A 26 -17.28 -6.22 1.46
N TRP A 27 -17.32 -7.14 0.50
CA TRP A 27 -16.13 -7.87 0.06
C TRP A 27 -15.21 -7.01 -0.81
N TYR A 28 -15.71 -5.95 -1.45
CA TYR A 28 -14.84 -4.96 -2.10
C TYR A 28 -13.98 -4.28 -1.05
N SER A 29 -14.54 -3.88 0.09
CA SER A 29 -13.75 -3.36 1.20
C SER A 29 -12.64 -4.31 1.64
N ALA A 30 -12.91 -5.62 1.69
CA ALA A 30 -11.87 -6.61 1.99
C ALA A 30 -10.78 -6.63 0.90
N ILE A 31 -11.18 -6.67 -0.38
CA ILE A 31 -10.23 -6.66 -1.51
C ILE A 31 -9.40 -5.39 -1.52
N HIS A 32 -9.99 -4.20 -1.33
CA HIS A 32 -9.25 -2.93 -1.29
C HIS A 32 -8.24 -2.88 -0.13
N ASN A 33 -8.62 -3.34 1.07
CA ASN A 33 -7.68 -3.42 2.20
C ASN A 33 -6.54 -4.41 1.93
N VAL A 34 -6.84 -5.62 1.41
CA VAL A 34 -5.80 -6.59 1.04
C VAL A 34 -4.91 -6.06 -0.09
N THR A 35 -5.49 -5.39 -1.10
CA THR A 35 -4.76 -4.76 -2.21
C THR A 35 -3.84 -3.65 -1.70
N ALA A 36 -4.28 -2.86 -0.72
CA ALA A 36 -3.51 -1.77 -0.17
C ALA A 36 -2.33 -2.25 0.70
N MET A 37 -2.55 -3.31 1.49
CA MET A 37 -1.56 -3.82 2.43
C MET A 37 -0.60 -4.82 1.77
N VAL A 38 -1.11 -5.74 0.95
CA VAL A 38 -0.34 -6.82 0.31
C VAL A 38 0.08 -6.47 -1.13
N GLY A 39 -0.67 -5.58 -1.78
CA GLY A 39 -0.36 -5.04 -3.10
C GLY A 39 -1.20 -5.56 -4.26
N ALA A 40 -1.42 -4.71 -5.27
CA ALA A 40 -2.15 -5.01 -6.51
C ALA A 40 -1.51 -6.11 -7.36
N GLY A 41 -0.19 -6.33 -7.23
CA GLY A 41 0.51 -7.44 -7.86
C GLY A 41 -0.01 -8.80 -7.40
N VAL A 42 -0.47 -8.93 -6.14
CA VAL A 42 -0.92 -10.21 -5.55
C VAL A 42 -2.36 -10.58 -5.94
N LEU A 43 -3.18 -9.61 -6.35
CA LEU A 43 -4.59 -9.83 -6.71
C LEU A 43 -4.86 -9.84 -8.22
N SER A 44 -3.96 -9.32 -9.05
CA SER A 44 -4.01 -9.46 -10.53
C SER A 44 -3.55 -10.85 -11.03
N LEU A 45 -3.41 -11.79 -10.09
CA LEU A 45 -2.68 -13.03 -10.18
C LEU A 45 -3.55 -14.30 -10.41
N PRO A 46 -4.84 -14.34 -10.83
CA PRO A 46 -5.49 -15.63 -11.09
C PRO A 46 -4.73 -16.52 -12.10
N TYR A 47 -4.05 -15.92 -13.08
CA TYR A 47 -3.27 -16.64 -14.09
C TYR A 47 -1.92 -17.15 -13.56
N ALA A 48 -1.18 -16.35 -12.78
CA ALA A 48 0.11 -16.78 -12.20
C ALA A 48 -0.05 -17.55 -10.85
N MET A 49 -1.22 -17.47 -10.19
CA MET A 49 -1.60 -18.31 -9.04
C MET A 49 -1.89 -19.76 -9.47
N SER A 50 -2.26 -19.99 -10.74
CA SER A 50 -2.52 -21.35 -11.21
C SER A 50 -1.27 -22.24 -11.18
N ASN A 51 -0.05 -21.65 -11.11
CA ASN A 51 1.20 -22.41 -11.09
C ASN A 51 2.18 -22.07 -9.94
N MET A 52 2.06 -20.96 -9.17
CA MET A 52 3.15 -20.54 -8.24
C MET A 52 2.77 -19.90 -6.86
N GLY A 53 1.49 -19.69 -6.50
CA GLY A 53 1.11 -19.17 -5.17
C GLY A 53 1.39 -17.66 -4.93
N CYS A 54 0.88 -17.09 -3.83
CA CYS A 54 1.07 -15.66 -3.50
C CYS A 54 2.53 -15.33 -3.14
N TYR A 55 2.94 -14.06 -3.25
CA TYR A 55 4.31 -13.60 -2.95
C TYR A 55 4.82 -14.09 -1.59
N SER A 56 3.95 -14.08 -0.57
CA SER A 56 4.25 -14.63 0.75
C SER A 56 4.54 -16.13 0.70
N THR A 57 3.74 -16.92 -0.04
CA THR A 57 3.99 -18.36 -0.26
C THR A 57 5.31 -18.65 -0.95
N ILE A 58 5.69 -17.85 -1.94
CA ILE A 58 7.00 -17.98 -2.58
C ILE A 58 8.11 -17.67 -1.57
N ALA A 59 7.97 -16.60 -0.78
CA ALA A 59 8.98 -16.20 0.20
C ALA A 59 9.22 -17.25 1.30
N TRP A 60 8.16 -17.70 1.98
CA TRP A 60 8.34 -18.73 3.02
C TRP A 60 8.62 -20.11 2.43
N GLY A 61 8.08 -20.45 1.26
CA GLY A 61 8.37 -21.71 0.57
C GLY A 61 9.83 -21.81 0.13
N ALA A 62 10.38 -20.73 -0.45
CA ALA A 62 11.79 -20.66 -0.81
C ALA A 62 12.70 -20.68 0.43
N SER A 63 12.28 -20.07 1.54
CA SER A 63 13.00 -20.12 2.81
C SER A 63 13.09 -21.56 3.36
N ILE A 64 11.98 -22.31 3.31
CA ILE A 64 11.97 -23.74 3.69
C ILE A 64 12.89 -24.56 2.77
N HIS A 65 12.82 -24.32 1.46
CA HIS A 65 13.64 -25.05 0.49
C HIS A 65 15.15 -24.76 0.66
N LYS A 66 15.52 -23.52 1.00
CA LYS A 66 16.91 -23.16 1.32
C LYS A 66 17.38 -23.83 2.62
N GLY A 67 16.47 -24.03 3.57
CA GLY A 67 16.73 -24.67 4.85
C GLY A 67 17.43 -23.74 5.84
N VAL A 68 17.67 -24.26 7.05
CA VAL A 68 18.31 -23.50 8.13
C VAL A 68 19.77 -23.19 7.73
N THR A 69 20.13 -21.92 7.78
CA THR A 69 21.47 -21.46 7.42
C THR A 69 22.51 -22.04 8.39
N PRO A 70 23.68 -22.52 7.93
CA PRO A 70 24.72 -23.02 8.82
C PRO A 70 25.16 -21.95 9.82
N ASN A 71 25.28 -22.31 11.11
CA ASN A 71 25.63 -21.40 12.22
C ASN A 71 24.63 -20.26 12.46
N VAL A 72 23.34 -20.50 12.25
CA VAL A 72 22.29 -19.51 12.55
C VAL A 72 22.34 -19.08 14.03
N SER A 73 22.32 -17.77 14.26
CA SER A 73 22.21 -17.18 15.60
C SER A 73 20.87 -16.49 15.75
N TYR A 74 20.22 -16.72 16.89
CA TYR A 74 18.98 -16.02 17.28
C TYR A 74 19.24 -14.98 18.37
N ALA A 75 20.52 -14.70 18.65
CA ALA A 75 20.90 -13.65 19.59
C ALA A 75 20.54 -12.26 19.02
N SER A 76 20.22 -11.33 19.93
CA SER A 76 19.93 -9.95 19.56
C SER A 76 21.08 -9.32 18.77
N ARG A 77 20.77 -8.54 17.73
CA ARG A 77 21.75 -7.75 16.98
C ARG A 77 22.23 -6.51 17.75
N SER A 78 21.58 -6.18 18.87
CA SER A 78 21.84 -4.97 19.62
C SER A 78 23.22 -4.99 20.29
N THR A 79 24.00 -3.94 20.09
CA THR A 79 25.33 -3.75 20.67
C THR A 79 25.31 -3.16 22.08
N SER A 80 24.17 -2.58 22.48
CA SER A 80 23.96 -1.96 23.80
C SER A 80 22.47 -1.96 24.19
N THR A 81 22.16 -1.64 25.45
CA THR A 81 20.78 -1.53 25.94
C THR A 81 19.98 -0.43 25.23
N SER A 82 20.59 0.72 24.94
CA SER A 82 19.92 1.81 24.22
C SER A 82 19.61 1.40 22.77
N ASP A 83 20.57 0.76 22.11
CA ASP A 83 20.40 0.20 20.76
C ASP A 83 19.28 -0.85 20.72
N ALA A 84 19.17 -1.71 21.74
CA ALA A 84 18.06 -2.66 21.86
C ALA A 84 16.69 -1.96 21.95
N VAL A 85 16.59 -0.87 22.72
CA VAL A 85 15.35 -0.09 22.85
C VAL A 85 14.97 0.57 21.53
N PHE A 86 15.92 1.20 20.84
CA PHE A 86 15.65 1.82 19.54
C PHE A 86 15.23 0.79 18.49
N ASN A 87 15.92 -0.36 18.40
CA ASN A 87 15.56 -1.43 17.49
C ASN A 87 14.16 -2.00 17.77
N PHE A 88 13.77 -2.11 19.05
CA PHE A 88 12.41 -2.51 19.42
C PHE A 88 11.35 -1.53 18.91
N PHE A 89 11.57 -0.22 19.09
CA PHE A 89 10.64 0.80 18.60
C PHE A 89 10.62 0.89 17.07
N SER A 90 11.76 0.74 16.40
CA SER A 90 11.84 0.65 14.94
C SER A 90 11.02 -0.54 14.42
N ALA A 91 11.18 -1.72 15.02
CA ALA A 91 10.41 -2.91 14.65
C ALA A 91 8.90 -2.73 14.89
N LEU A 92 8.49 -2.02 15.96
CA LEU A 92 7.09 -1.64 16.16
C LEU A 92 6.59 -0.70 15.05
N GLY A 93 7.42 0.23 14.60
CA GLY A 93 7.16 1.10 13.46
C GLY A 93 6.95 0.31 12.17
N ASP A 94 7.81 -0.66 11.89
CA ASP A 94 7.72 -1.54 10.72
C ASP A 94 6.43 -2.36 10.73
N VAL A 95 6.05 -2.92 11.89
CA VAL A 95 4.77 -3.63 12.05
C VAL A 95 3.59 -2.68 11.83
N ALA A 96 3.62 -1.48 12.41
CA ALA A 96 2.55 -0.50 12.22
C ALA A 96 2.39 -0.08 10.75
N PHE A 97 3.52 0.11 10.05
CA PHE A 97 3.54 0.42 8.62
C PHE A 97 3.05 -0.76 7.76
N ALA A 98 3.45 -1.98 8.08
CA ALA A 98 3.01 -3.18 7.37
C ALA A 98 1.47 -3.38 7.45
N TYR A 99 0.85 -2.95 8.55
CA TYR A 99 -0.60 -3.01 8.76
C TYR A 99 -1.35 -1.69 8.44
N ALA A 100 -0.79 -0.83 7.57
CA ALA A 100 -1.32 0.49 7.23
C ALA A 100 -2.57 0.50 6.30
N GLY A 101 -3.57 -0.37 6.54
CA GLY A 101 -4.83 -0.39 5.81
C GLY A 101 -5.70 0.88 5.99
N HIS A 102 -5.35 1.75 6.95
CA HIS A 102 -6.08 2.98 7.22
C HIS A 102 -6.09 3.97 6.04
N ASN A 103 -5.08 3.91 5.16
CA ASN A 103 -4.95 4.82 4.02
C ASN A 103 -6.06 4.68 2.97
N VAL A 104 -6.72 3.52 2.90
CA VAL A 104 -7.83 3.28 1.96
C VAL A 104 -9.22 3.43 2.58
N VAL A 105 -9.30 3.85 3.85
CA VAL A 105 -10.59 4.00 4.55
C VAL A 105 -11.50 4.99 3.83
N LEU A 106 -10.96 6.15 3.40
CA LEU A 106 -11.75 7.17 2.72
C LEU A 106 -12.26 6.70 1.34
N GLU A 107 -11.45 5.94 0.61
CA GLU A 107 -11.84 5.35 -0.68
C GLU A 107 -12.98 4.33 -0.53
N ILE A 108 -12.85 3.43 0.44
CA ILE A 108 -13.86 2.41 0.74
C ILE A 108 -15.16 3.07 1.23
N GLN A 109 -15.06 4.10 2.07
CA GLN A 109 -16.22 4.84 2.54
C GLN A 109 -16.96 5.55 1.41
N ALA A 110 -16.23 6.16 0.49
CA ALA A 110 -16.81 6.95 -0.59
C ALA A 110 -17.50 6.08 -1.66
N THR A 111 -17.09 4.82 -1.82
CA THR A 111 -17.67 3.86 -2.78
C THR A 111 -18.80 3.00 -2.20
N MET A 112 -18.89 2.85 -0.87
CA MET A 112 -19.95 2.08 -0.25
C MET A 112 -21.25 2.88 -0.09
N PRO A 113 -22.41 2.27 -0.41
CA PRO A 113 -23.69 2.91 -0.21
C PRO A 113 -23.90 3.18 1.28
N SER A 114 -24.26 4.42 1.61
CA SER A 114 -24.62 4.86 2.96
C SER A 114 -25.97 5.52 2.90
N THR A 115 -26.91 5.03 3.70
CA THR A 115 -28.22 5.67 3.93
C THR A 115 -28.33 6.04 5.41
N PRO A 116 -29.19 7.01 5.79
CA PRO A 116 -29.43 7.33 7.19
C PRO A 116 -29.85 6.10 8.02
N GLU A 117 -30.62 5.16 7.44
CA GLU A 117 -31.02 3.94 8.14
C GLU A 117 -29.94 2.83 8.15
N ASN A 118 -29.11 2.75 7.10
CA ASN A 118 -28.03 1.76 7.00
C ASN A 118 -26.66 2.43 6.76
N PRO A 119 -25.90 2.73 7.83
CA PRO A 119 -24.57 3.33 7.71
C PRO A 119 -23.54 2.31 7.19
N SER A 120 -22.66 2.75 6.28
CA SER A 120 -21.58 1.96 5.67
C SER A 120 -20.57 1.38 6.67
N LYS A 121 -20.52 1.88 7.91
CA LYS A 121 -19.60 1.38 8.96
C LYS A 121 -19.71 -0.13 9.19
N LYS A 122 -20.91 -0.71 9.15
CA LYS A 122 -21.14 -2.14 9.42
C LYS A 122 -20.52 -3.05 8.34
N PRO A 123 -20.82 -2.86 7.03
CA PRO A 123 -20.17 -3.63 5.98
C PRO A 123 -18.67 -3.32 5.87
N MET A 124 -18.24 -2.08 6.12
CA MET A 124 -16.81 -1.72 6.15
C MET A 124 -16.04 -2.53 7.19
N TRP A 125 -16.56 -2.62 8.41
CA TRP A 125 -15.92 -3.35 9.51
C TRP A 125 -15.75 -4.83 9.17
N LYS A 126 -16.78 -5.46 8.58
CA LYS A 126 -16.67 -6.85 8.12
C LYS A 126 -15.56 -7.02 7.08
N GLY A 127 -15.46 -6.09 6.12
CA GLY A 127 -14.40 -6.10 5.11
C GLY A 127 -13.00 -5.96 5.72
N VAL A 128 -12.83 -5.02 6.65
CA VAL A 128 -11.58 -4.77 7.37
C VAL A 128 -11.15 -6.00 8.18
N VAL A 129 -12.05 -6.61 8.96
CA VAL A 129 -11.71 -7.79 9.77
C VAL A 129 -11.23 -8.95 8.90
N VAL A 130 -11.95 -9.25 7.82
CA VAL A 130 -11.56 -10.33 6.89
C VAL A 130 -10.22 -10.02 6.22
N ALA A 131 -9.98 -8.77 5.81
CA ALA A 131 -8.72 -8.36 5.21
C ALA A 131 -7.55 -8.52 6.18
N TYR A 132 -7.68 -8.07 7.42
CA TYR A 132 -6.59 -8.17 8.42
C TYR A 132 -6.28 -9.61 8.79
N ILE A 133 -7.28 -10.50 8.84
CA ILE A 133 -7.06 -11.94 9.01
C ILE A 133 -6.25 -12.48 7.82
N GLY A 134 -6.63 -12.12 6.59
CA GLY A 134 -5.90 -12.54 5.38
C GLY A 134 -4.45 -12.03 5.36
N VAL A 135 -4.22 -10.77 5.73
CA VAL A 135 -2.88 -10.17 5.83
C VAL A 135 -2.05 -10.88 6.89
N ALA A 136 -2.62 -11.18 8.06
CA ALA A 136 -1.95 -11.95 9.09
C ALA A 136 -1.49 -13.32 8.57
N PHE A 137 -2.34 -14.04 7.84
CA PHE A 137 -1.95 -15.30 7.19
C PHE A 137 -0.83 -15.15 6.16
N CYS A 138 -0.64 -13.98 5.55
CA CYS A 138 0.48 -13.73 4.65
C CYS A 138 1.76 -13.36 5.39
N TYR A 139 1.68 -12.54 6.44
CA TYR A 139 2.85 -11.97 7.11
C TYR A 139 3.44 -12.90 8.18
N PHE A 140 2.60 -13.53 9.01
CA PHE A 140 3.09 -14.37 10.10
C PHE A 140 3.94 -15.56 9.61
N PRO A 141 3.54 -16.32 8.56
CA PRO A 141 4.39 -17.40 8.07
C PRO A 141 5.72 -16.88 7.52
N VAL A 142 5.74 -15.76 6.79
CA VAL A 142 6.97 -15.18 6.25
C VAL A 142 7.91 -14.74 7.38
N ALA A 143 7.38 -14.05 8.40
CA ALA A 143 8.17 -13.59 9.53
C ALA A 143 8.70 -14.76 10.38
N LEU A 144 7.83 -15.73 10.74
CA LEU A 144 8.21 -16.84 11.60
C LEU A 144 9.18 -17.81 10.90
N ILE A 145 8.86 -18.22 9.66
CA ILE A 145 9.69 -19.16 8.91
C ILE A 145 10.99 -18.48 8.47
N GLY A 146 10.91 -17.23 7.99
CA GLY A 146 12.10 -16.47 7.60
C GLY A 146 13.06 -16.29 8.77
N TYR A 147 12.56 -15.83 9.93
CA TYR A 147 13.39 -15.71 11.12
C TYR A 147 13.92 -17.07 11.60
N TYR A 148 13.12 -18.14 11.54
CA TYR A 148 13.60 -19.47 11.89
C TYR A 148 14.74 -19.96 10.99
N MET A 149 14.67 -19.71 9.67
CA MET A 149 15.69 -20.20 8.72
C MET A 149 16.97 -19.36 8.67
N PHE A 150 16.87 -18.04 8.92
CA PHE A 150 17.97 -17.09 8.76
C PHE A 150 18.44 -16.41 10.06
N GLY A 151 17.65 -16.50 11.13
CA GLY A 151 17.96 -15.92 12.43
C GLY A 151 18.22 -14.42 12.38
N ASN A 152 19.26 -13.97 13.07
CA ASN A 152 19.70 -12.59 13.10
C ASN A 152 20.45 -12.15 11.83
N SER A 153 20.59 -13.00 10.81
CA SER A 153 21.20 -12.65 9.52
C SER A 153 20.17 -12.43 8.41
N VAL A 154 18.88 -12.38 8.74
CA VAL A 154 17.82 -12.06 7.77
C VAL A 154 17.89 -10.60 7.33
N ASP A 155 17.87 -10.36 6.02
CA ASP A 155 17.78 -8.99 5.47
C ASP A 155 16.35 -8.46 5.60
N ASP A 156 16.20 -7.13 5.59
CA ASP A 156 14.89 -6.45 5.63
C ASP A 156 13.98 -6.87 4.46
N ASN A 157 14.59 -7.27 3.34
CA ASN A 157 13.91 -7.93 2.24
C ASN A 157 14.40 -9.38 2.11
N ILE A 158 13.57 -10.32 2.54
CA ILE A 158 13.86 -11.76 2.52
C ILE A 158 14.22 -12.30 1.13
N LEU A 159 13.81 -11.62 0.04
CA LEU A 159 14.18 -12.02 -1.32
C LEU A 159 15.65 -11.72 -1.65
N MET A 160 16.26 -10.72 -1.01
CA MET A 160 17.70 -10.48 -1.15
C MET A 160 18.50 -11.63 -0.52
N SER A 161 18.01 -12.16 0.60
CA SER A 161 18.60 -13.31 1.28
C SER A 161 18.47 -14.64 0.49
N LEU A 162 17.71 -14.70 -0.61
CA LEU A 162 17.56 -15.92 -1.43
C LEU A 162 18.70 -16.10 -2.46
N GLU A 163 19.47 -15.05 -2.77
CA GLU A 163 20.66 -14.97 -3.64
C GLU A 163 20.57 -15.56 -5.07
N ARG A 164 19.69 -16.53 -5.40
CA ARG A 164 19.44 -17.11 -6.74
C ARG A 164 18.06 -17.78 -6.84
N PRO A 165 17.41 -17.86 -8.04
CA PRO A 165 17.85 -17.42 -9.36
C PRO A 165 17.42 -15.99 -9.75
N ALA A 166 18.22 -15.32 -10.60
CA ALA A 166 18.04 -13.91 -10.97
C ALA A 166 16.68 -13.58 -11.64
N TRP A 167 16.07 -14.54 -12.34
CA TRP A 167 14.75 -14.33 -12.96
C TRP A 167 13.64 -14.13 -11.92
N LEU A 168 13.76 -14.75 -10.74
CA LEU A 168 12.79 -14.65 -9.65
C LEU A 168 12.87 -13.26 -8.99
N ILE A 169 14.09 -12.75 -8.83
CA ILE A 169 14.34 -11.37 -8.35
C ILE A 169 13.80 -10.35 -9.36
N ALA A 170 14.06 -10.54 -10.66
CA ALA A 170 13.56 -9.66 -11.71
C ALA A 170 12.02 -9.65 -11.77
N ALA A 171 11.38 -10.82 -11.68
CA ALA A 171 9.92 -10.93 -11.63
C ALA A 171 9.35 -10.25 -10.37
N ALA A 172 9.97 -10.48 -9.20
CA ALA A 172 9.55 -9.82 -7.95
C ALA A 172 9.64 -8.29 -8.05
N ASN A 173 10.75 -7.75 -8.57
CA ASN A 173 10.91 -6.32 -8.79
C ASN A 173 9.88 -5.76 -9.78
N LEU A 174 9.55 -6.50 -10.84
CA LEU A 174 8.50 -6.11 -11.78
C LEU A 174 7.12 -6.08 -11.10
N PHE A 175 6.81 -7.06 -10.25
CA PHE A 175 5.56 -7.05 -9.48
C PHE A 175 5.49 -5.88 -8.50
N VAL A 176 6.61 -5.50 -7.86
CA VAL A 176 6.68 -4.30 -7.03
C VAL A 176 6.38 -3.05 -7.84
N VAL A 177 6.94 -2.90 -9.05
CA VAL A 177 6.65 -1.76 -9.93
C VAL A 177 5.16 -1.72 -10.30
N VAL A 178 4.58 -2.83 -10.76
CA VAL A 178 3.15 -2.91 -11.09
C VAL A 178 2.28 -2.59 -9.87
N HIS A 179 2.66 -3.10 -8.70
CA HIS A 179 1.97 -2.81 -7.45
C HIS A 179 2.01 -1.33 -7.11
N VAL A 180 3.18 -0.69 -7.14
CA VAL A 180 3.35 0.73 -6.76
C VAL A 180 2.60 1.63 -7.73
N VAL A 181 2.63 1.33 -9.04
CA VAL A 181 1.86 2.08 -10.04
C VAL A 181 0.35 1.94 -9.80
N GLY A 182 -0.14 0.73 -9.54
CA GLY A 182 -1.55 0.51 -9.22
C GLY A 182 -1.97 1.16 -7.90
N GLY A 183 -1.14 1.05 -6.87
CA GLY A 183 -1.35 1.69 -5.57
C GLY A 183 -1.45 3.21 -5.70
N TYR A 184 -0.54 3.82 -6.47
CA TYR A 184 -0.60 5.26 -6.74
C TYR A 184 -1.97 5.71 -7.29
N GLN A 185 -2.53 4.98 -8.26
CA GLN A 185 -3.83 5.33 -8.83
C GLN A 185 -4.96 5.23 -7.80
N ILE A 186 -4.94 4.17 -6.98
CA ILE A 186 -5.90 3.92 -5.91
C ILE A 186 -5.85 5.05 -4.86
N PHE A 187 -4.65 5.41 -4.39
CA PHE A 187 -4.47 6.42 -3.35
C PHE A 187 -4.64 7.87 -3.84
N ALA A 188 -4.27 8.17 -5.08
CA ALA A 188 -4.36 9.52 -5.62
C ALA A 188 -5.81 9.95 -5.92
N MET A 189 -6.69 9.01 -6.28
CA MET A 189 -8.06 9.31 -6.68
C MET A 189 -8.88 10.03 -5.58
N PRO A 190 -8.93 9.56 -4.31
CA PRO A 190 -9.62 10.28 -3.23
C PRO A 190 -9.03 11.66 -2.94
N VAL A 191 -7.71 11.81 -3.07
CA VAL A 191 -7.04 13.10 -2.87
C VAL A 191 -7.43 14.07 -3.98
N PHE A 192 -7.43 13.61 -5.25
CA PHE A 192 -7.93 14.40 -6.37
C PHE A 192 -9.39 14.81 -6.18
N ASP A 193 -10.23 13.88 -5.75
CA ASP A 193 -11.65 14.14 -5.48
C ASP A 193 -11.84 15.21 -4.39
N MET A 194 -11.08 15.14 -3.30
CA MET A 194 -11.12 16.12 -2.21
C MET A 194 -10.65 17.51 -2.66
N MET A 195 -9.54 17.59 -3.40
CA MET A 195 -9.04 18.87 -3.93
C MET A 195 -10.02 19.48 -4.95
N GLU A 196 -10.49 18.67 -5.91
CA GLU A 196 -11.47 19.08 -6.94
C GLU A 196 -12.76 19.57 -6.29
N THR A 197 -13.28 18.84 -5.28
CA THR A 197 -14.47 19.23 -4.50
C THR A 197 -14.25 20.56 -3.78
N TYR A 198 -13.10 20.75 -3.13
CA TYR A 198 -12.79 21.99 -2.43
C TYR A 198 -12.76 23.20 -3.39
N MET A 199 -12.11 23.06 -4.54
CA MET A 199 -12.04 24.11 -5.56
C MET A 199 -13.41 24.46 -6.15
N VAL A 200 -14.27 23.47 -6.40
CA VAL A 200 -15.59 23.71 -7.00
C VAL A 200 -16.59 24.24 -5.97
N ILE A 201 -16.64 23.66 -4.76
CA ILE A 201 -17.66 24.00 -3.76
C ILE A 201 -17.27 25.23 -2.94
N LYS A 202 -16.00 25.34 -2.50
CA LYS A 202 -15.55 26.44 -1.64
C LYS A 202 -15.00 27.61 -2.44
N LEU A 203 -14.18 27.34 -3.44
CA LEU A 203 -13.57 28.39 -4.29
C LEU A 203 -14.44 28.77 -5.50
N LYS A 204 -15.57 28.09 -5.71
CA LYS A 204 -16.57 28.38 -6.76
C LYS A 204 -16.00 28.33 -8.19
N PHE A 205 -14.97 27.53 -8.44
CA PHE A 205 -14.47 27.31 -9.79
C PHE A 205 -15.43 26.45 -10.62
N ALA A 206 -15.47 26.71 -11.93
CA ALA A 206 -16.29 25.95 -12.85
C ALA A 206 -15.71 24.53 -13.05
N PRO A 207 -16.53 23.47 -12.92
CA PRO A 207 -16.10 22.10 -13.19
C PRO A 207 -15.72 21.96 -14.66
N SER A 208 -14.42 21.88 -14.93
CA SER A 208 -13.87 21.85 -16.29
C SER A 208 -12.70 20.88 -16.41
N PHE A 209 -12.43 20.41 -17.63
CA PHE A 209 -11.26 19.55 -17.89
C PHE A 209 -9.95 20.26 -17.55
N GLY A 210 -9.85 21.58 -17.81
CA GLY A 210 -8.68 22.38 -17.47
C GLY A 210 -8.40 22.42 -15.97
N LEU A 211 -9.45 22.52 -15.13
CA LEU A 211 -9.31 22.47 -13.68
C LEU A 211 -8.70 21.14 -13.21
N ARG A 212 -9.16 20.01 -13.78
CA ARG A 212 -8.61 18.68 -13.48
C ARG A 212 -7.16 18.54 -13.89
N LEU A 213 -6.83 19.01 -15.10
CA LEU A 213 -5.46 18.91 -15.60
C LEU A 213 -4.50 19.70 -14.72
N ILE A 214 -4.86 20.94 -14.37
CA ILE A 214 -4.03 21.81 -13.54
C ILE A 214 -3.89 21.24 -12.13
N SER A 215 -5.00 20.88 -11.46
CA SER A 215 -4.96 20.40 -10.08
C SER A 215 -4.16 19.10 -9.92
N ARG A 216 -4.35 18.15 -10.84
CA ARG A 216 -3.63 16.87 -10.83
C ARG A 216 -2.16 17.06 -11.20
N SER A 217 -1.85 17.94 -12.15
CA SER A 217 -0.45 18.23 -12.52
C SER A 217 0.31 18.88 -11.37
N ILE A 218 -0.32 19.82 -10.64
CA ILE A 218 0.29 20.44 -9.45
C ILE A 218 0.59 19.39 -8.40
N TYR A 219 -0.37 18.50 -8.10
CA TYR A 219 -0.17 17.42 -7.13
C TYR A 219 0.99 16.48 -7.52
N VAL A 220 1.04 16.05 -8.79
CA VAL A 220 2.12 15.20 -9.30
C VAL A 220 3.47 15.92 -9.22
N ALA A 221 3.52 17.22 -9.56
CA ALA A 221 4.75 18.01 -9.48
C ALA A 221 5.25 18.17 -8.03
N SER A 222 4.34 18.40 -7.08
CA SER A 222 4.67 18.46 -5.65
C SER A 222 5.24 17.13 -5.14
N LEU A 223 4.59 16.01 -5.50
CA LEU A 223 5.09 14.67 -5.16
C LEU A 223 6.47 14.40 -5.77
N TYR A 224 6.67 14.76 -7.05
CA TYR A 224 7.96 14.61 -7.71
C TYR A 224 9.05 15.43 -7.00
N HIS A 225 8.75 16.67 -6.60
CA HIS A 225 9.71 17.51 -5.90
C HIS A 225 10.10 16.93 -4.53
N MET A 226 9.12 16.42 -3.76
CA MET A 226 9.39 15.72 -2.51
C MET A 226 10.27 14.48 -2.72
N ALA A 227 9.93 13.64 -3.70
CA ALA A 227 10.70 12.44 -4.02
C ALA A 227 12.13 12.75 -4.49
N HIS A 228 12.30 13.78 -5.32
CA HIS A 228 13.62 14.25 -5.75
C HIS A 228 14.44 14.72 -4.54
N THR A 229 13.83 15.48 -3.63
CA THR A 229 14.50 15.97 -2.42
C THR A 229 14.97 14.80 -1.53
N GLN A 230 14.13 13.79 -1.31
CA GLN A 230 14.52 12.59 -0.57
C GLN A 230 15.68 11.86 -1.25
N LYS A 231 15.60 11.65 -2.56
CA LYS A 231 16.70 11.01 -3.32
C LYS A 231 18.02 11.77 -3.16
N THR A 232 17.97 13.10 -3.23
CA THR A 232 19.15 13.95 -3.04
C THR A 232 19.71 13.86 -1.62
N GLN A 233 18.87 13.75 -0.60
CA GLN A 233 19.31 13.72 0.80
C GLN A 233 19.83 12.35 1.25
N GLU A 234 19.23 11.25 0.78
CA GLU A 234 19.54 9.91 1.30
C GLU A 234 20.40 9.08 0.35
N ILE A 235 20.12 9.13 -0.96
CA ILE A 235 20.71 8.20 -1.93
C ILE A 235 21.97 8.80 -2.55
N GLN A 236 21.97 10.09 -2.86
CA GLN A 236 23.11 10.75 -3.51
C GLN A 236 24.41 10.64 -2.68
N PRO A 237 24.42 10.90 -1.36
CA PRO A 237 25.64 10.78 -0.56
C PRO A 237 26.17 9.34 -0.48
N GLN A 238 25.29 8.33 -0.54
CA GLN A 238 25.69 6.93 -0.55
C GLN A 238 26.31 6.53 -1.89
N LEU A 239 25.76 7.06 -3.00
CA LEU A 239 26.28 6.84 -4.35
C LEU A 239 27.64 7.49 -4.52
N ASP A 240 27.78 8.73 -4.05
CA ASP A 240 29.03 9.50 -4.13
C ASP A 240 30.15 8.77 -3.34
N ASN A 241 29.82 8.26 -2.14
CA ASN A 241 30.74 7.47 -1.33
C ASN A 241 31.13 6.10 -1.96
N GLN A 242 30.21 5.46 -2.69
CA GLN A 242 30.51 4.24 -3.47
C GLN A 242 31.37 4.51 -4.71
N LEU A 243 31.21 5.69 -5.32
CA LEU A 243 31.92 6.10 -6.53
C LEU A 243 33.24 6.85 -6.22
N GLY A 244 33.50 7.16 -4.96
CA GLY A 244 34.72 7.83 -4.50
C GLY A 244 34.83 9.29 -4.95
N ILE A 245 33.70 9.96 -5.14
CA ILE A 245 33.57 11.37 -5.56
C ILE A 245 32.95 12.23 -4.46
#